data_AF-A0A932UYX2-F1
#
_entry.id   AF-A0A932UYX2-F1
#
_cell.length_a   1.000
_cell.length_b   1.000
_cell.length_c   1.000
_cell.angle_alpha   90.00
_cell.angle_beta   90.00
_cell.angle_gamma   90.00
#
_symmetry.space_group_name_H-M   'P 1'
#
loop_
_entity.id
_entity.type
_entity.pdbx_description
1 polymer ?
#
loop_
_entity_poly.entity_id
_entity_poly.type
_entity_poly.pdbx_seq_one_letter_code
_entity_poly.pdbx_strand_id
1 'polypeptide(L)'
;MECRVKPLRDGNADLLEDYDAYFEGAVAEIVALSREVIDRATEIRAKYGVKTPDAIHLAAAVVSGCDLFLTSDHRLDRFPGIAIEVVQPFPSP
;
A
#
# COMPACT_ATOMS: atom_id res chain seq x y z
N MET A 1 3.54 -5.75 6.11
CA MET A 1 3.09 -7.17 6.17
C MET A 1 3.85 -8.03 5.17
N GLU A 2 3.74 -7.79 3.87
CA GLU A 2 4.14 -8.74 2.81
C GLU A 2 5.60 -9.22 2.89
N CYS A 3 6.57 -8.31 3.03
CA CYS A 3 7.99 -8.66 3.12
C CYS A 3 8.37 -9.42 4.40
N ARG A 4 7.58 -9.29 5.48
CA ARG A 4 7.85 -9.89 6.79
C ARG A 4 7.29 -11.30 6.95
N VAL A 5 6.36 -11.73 6.08
CA VAL A 5 5.68 -13.04 6.23
C VAL A 5 6.66 -14.21 6.11
N LYS A 6 7.51 -14.21 5.08
CA LYS A 6 8.49 -15.30 4.87
C LYS A 6 9.54 -15.34 6.00
N PRO A 7 10.24 -14.23 6.35
CA PRO A 7 11.17 -14.22 7.47
C PRO A 7 10.54 -14.73 8.77
N LEU A 8 9.31 -14.33 9.06
CA LEU A 8 8.59 -14.78 10.26
C LEU A 8 8.32 -16.29 10.25
N ARG A 9 7.92 -16.86 9.11
CA ARG A 9 7.70 -18.30 8.96
C ARG A 9 9.01 -19.09 9.11
N ASP A 10 10.10 -18.54 8.61
CA ASP A 10 11.42 -19.18 8.63
C ASP A 10 12.17 -18.96 9.95
N GLY A 11 11.61 -18.18 10.90
CA GLY A 11 12.26 -17.83 12.15
C GLY A 11 13.49 -16.93 11.98
N ASN A 12 13.60 -16.21 10.86
CA ASN A 12 14.72 -15.32 10.58
C ASN A 12 14.52 -13.96 11.28
N ALA A 13 14.98 -13.88 12.53
CA ALA A 13 14.86 -12.68 13.36
C ALA A 13 15.65 -11.49 12.82
N ASP A 14 16.88 -11.73 12.35
CA ASP A 14 17.76 -10.68 11.81
C ASP A 14 17.09 -9.94 10.64
N LEU A 15 16.51 -10.68 9.69
CA LEU A 15 15.82 -10.06 8.55
C LEU A 15 14.51 -9.36 8.96
N LEU A 16 13.86 -9.77 10.06
CA LEU A 16 12.71 -9.03 10.59
C LEU A 16 13.13 -7.69 11.20
N GLU A 17 14.26 -7.66 11.91
CA GLU A 17 14.83 -6.46 12.49
C GLU A 17 15.28 -5.47 11.39
N ASP A 18 15.92 -5.97 10.34
CA ASP A 18 16.28 -5.17 9.16
C ASP A 18 15.06 -4.48 8.52
N TYR A 19 13.95 -5.21 8.37
CA TYR A 19 12.72 -4.62 7.84
C TYR A 19 12.11 -3.59 8.79
N ASP A 20 12.09 -3.87 10.09
CA ASP A 20 11.51 -2.95 11.08
C ASP A 20 12.32 -1.64 11.14
N ALA A 21 13.66 -1.73 11.16
CA ALA A 21 14.54 -0.56 11.11
C ALA A 21 14.39 0.25 9.82
N TYR A 22 14.25 -0.42 8.67
CA TYR A 22 14.01 0.26 7.40
C TYR A 22 12.69 1.05 7.42
N PHE A 23 11.58 0.45 7.85
CA PHE A 23 10.29 1.13 7.85
C PHE A 23 10.22 2.24 8.90
N GLU A 24 10.88 2.10 10.04
CA GLU A 24 10.98 3.17 11.05
C GLU A 24 11.67 4.43 10.48
N GLY A 25 12.69 4.26 9.64
CA GLY A 25 13.37 5.38 8.98
C GLY A 25 12.67 5.89 7.71
N ALA A 26 11.97 5.03 6.97
CA ALA A 26 11.40 5.35 5.67
C ALA A 26 9.95 5.85 5.72
N VAL A 27 9.18 5.49 6.76
CA VAL A 27 7.76 5.80 6.87
C VAL A 27 7.55 7.02 7.77
N ALA A 28 7.10 8.13 7.18
CA ALA A 28 6.78 9.34 7.94
C ALA A 28 5.43 9.25 8.68
N GLU A 29 4.46 8.50 8.13
CA GLU A 29 3.11 8.39 8.68
C GLU A 29 2.51 7.00 8.45
N ILE A 30 1.75 6.50 9.44
CA ILE A 30 0.93 5.30 9.31
C ILE A 30 -0.55 5.70 9.39
N VAL A 31 -1.27 5.50 8.29
CA VAL A 31 -2.72 5.78 8.21
C VAL A 31 -3.51 4.61 8.79
N ALA A 32 -4.37 4.89 9.76
CA ALA A 32 -5.24 3.88 10.36
C ALA A 32 -6.39 3.47 9.43
N LEU A 33 -6.80 2.20 9.51
CA LEU A 33 -8.02 1.70 8.83
C LEU A 33 -9.27 2.13 9.59
N SER A 34 -9.57 3.42 9.55
CA SER A 34 -10.76 4.01 10.17
C SER A 34 -12.04 3.57 9.44
N ARG A 35 -13.20 3.81 10.07
CA ARG A 35 -14.50 3.62 9.42
C ARG A 35 -14.59 4.38 8.09
N GLU A 36 -14.10 5.62 8.06
CA GLU A 36 -14.08 6.45 6.86
C GLU A 36 -13.26 5.81 5.73
N VAL A 37 -12.08 5.26 6.05
CA VAL A 37 -11.24 4.53 5.08
C VAL A 37 -11.99 3.30 4.54
N ILE A 38 -12.66 2.54 5.40
CA ILE A 38 -13.39 1.34 4.99
C ILE A 38 -14.64 1.66 4.15
N ASP A 39 -15.38 2.70 4.51
CA ASP A 39 -16.55 3.15 3.74
C ASP A 39 -16.09 3.62 2.35
N ARG A 40 -15.03 4.44 2.28
CA ARG A 40 -14.43 4.87 1.02
C ARG A 40 -13.87 3.70 0.20
N ALA A 41 -13.24 2.72 0.83
CA ALA A 41 -12.75 1.52 0.15
C ALA A 41 -13.91 0.71 -0.46
N THR A 42 -15.03 0.63 0.24
CA THR A 42 -16.24 -0.04 -0.24
C THR A 42 -16.78 0.64 -1.50
N GLU A 43 -16.86 1.97 -1.51
CA GLU A 43 -17.25 2.76 -2.70
C GLU A 43 -16.31 2.53 -3.88
N ILE A 44 -15.00 2.62 -3.64
CA ILE A 44 -13.97 2.41 -4.66
C ILE A 44 -14.09 1.00 -5.25
N ARG A 45 -14.21 -0.02 -4.39
CA ARG A 45 -14.33 -1.41 -4.84
C ARG A 45 -15.60 -1.65 -5.65
N ALA A 46 -16.74 -1.12 -5.21
CA ALA A 46 -18.02 -1.27 -5.90
C ALA A 46 -17.99 -0.60 -7.29
N LYS A 47 -17.39 0.60 -7.38
CA LYS A 47 -17.36 1.39 -8.62
C LYS A 47 -16.29 0.92 -9.60
N TYR A 48 -15.10 0.57 -9.11
CA TYR A 48 -13.94 0.30 -9.95
C TYR A 48 -13.53 -1.17 -9.97
N GLY A 49 -14.16 -2.07 -9.21
CA GLY A 49 -13.90 -3.51 -9.26
C GLY A 49 -12.44 -3.93 -8.96
N VAL A 50 -11.72 -3.12 -8.18
CA VAL A 50 -10.36 -3.46 -7.71
C VAL A 50 -10.43 -4.48 -6.57
N LYS A 51 -9.31 -5.14 -6.25
CA LYS A 51 -9.30 -6.12 -5.14
C LYS A 51 -9.44 -5.38 -3.80
N THR A 52 -9.88 -6.10 -2.77
CA THR A 52 -10.11 -5.51 -1.44
C THR A 52 -8.88 -4.81 -0.86
N PRO A 53 -7.65 -5.38 -0.90
CA PRO A 53 -6.46 -4.69 -0.42
C PRO A 53 -6.18 -3.40 -1.20
N ASP A 54 -6.28 -3.43 -2.54
CA ASP A 54 -6.07 -2.25 -3.39
C ASP A 54 -7.08 -1.14 -3.08
N ALA A 55 -8.35 -1.51 -2.88
CA ALA A 55 -9.40 -0.56 -2.52
C ALA A 55 -9.10 0.13 -1.17
N ILE A 56 -8.62 -0.64 -0.20
CA ILE A 56 -8.26 -0.13 1.14
C ILE A 56 -7.07 0.82 1.04
N HIS A 57 -6.01 0.45 0.30
CA HIS A 57 -4.84 1.31 0.11
C HIS A 57 -5.19 2.62 -0.62
N LEU A 58 -5.96 2.54 -1.72
CA LEU A 58 -6.42 3.73 -2.43
C LEU A 58 -7.29 4.62 -1.53
N ALA A 59 -8.19 4.04 -0.75
CA ALA A 59 -9.02 4.79 0.18
C ALA A 59 -8.20 5.48 1.27
N ALA A 60 -7.24 4.77 1.88
CA ALA A 60 -6.36 5.33 2.89
C ALA A 60 -5.54 6.51 2.35
N ALA A 61 -5.01 6.38 1.12
CA ALA A 61 -4.28 7.47 0.46
C ALA A 61 -5.18 8.69 0.20
N VAL A 62 -6.40 8.48 -0.30
CA VAL A 62 -7.33 9.59 -0.56
C VAL A 62 -7.79 10.27 0.75
N VAL A 63 -8.10 9.50 1.78
CA VAL A 63 -8.59 10.03 3.07
C VAL A 63 -7.49 10.79 3.82
N SER A 64 -6.24 10.32 3.75
CA SER A 64 -5.08 11.03 4.34
C SER A 64 -4.64 12.27 3.55
N GLY A 65 -5.22 12.52 2.37
CA GLY A 65 -4.81 13.64 1.52
C GLY A 65 -3.45 13.44 0.85
N CYS A 66 -3.06 12.18 0.62
CA CYS A 66 -1.85 11.86 -0.12
C CYS A 66 -1.91 12.43 -1.55
N ASP A 67 -0.82 13.02 -2.04
CA ASP A 67 -0.76 13.61 -3.37
C ASP A 67 -0.55 12.56 -4.47
N LEU A 68 0.24 11.52 -4.19
CA LEU A 68 0.71 10.55 -5.17
C LEU A 68 0.69 9.12 -4.62
N PHE A 69 0.06 8.22 -5.36
CA PHE A 69 0.05 6.79 -5.05
C PHE A 69 1.03 6.03 -5.97
N LEU A 70 2.12 5.52 -5.40
CA LEU A 70 3.09 4.68 -6.11
C LEU A 70 2.64 3.22 -6.11
N THR A 71 2.65 2.58 -7.28
CA THR A 71 2.30 1.16 -7.40
C THR A 71 3.02 0.49 -8.55
N SER A 72 3.18 -0.83 -8.50
CA SER A 72 3.59 -1.62 -9.67
C SER A 72 2.39 -2.19 -10.45
N ASP A 73 1.15 -2.01 -9.96
CA ASP A 73 -0.05 -2.52 -10.64
C ASP A 73 -0.65 -1.47 -11.57
N HIS A 74 -0.36 -1.62 -12.86
CA HIS A 74 -0.91 -0.79 -13.94
C HIS A 74 -2.44 -0.73 -13.97
N ARG A 75 -3.14 -1.71 -13.38
CA ARG A 75 -4.61 -1.72 -13.37
C ARG A 75 -5.20 -0.61 -12.49
N LEU A 76 -4.43 -0.09 -11.54
CA LEU A 76 -4.91 0.95 -10.61
C LEU A 76 -4.93 2.34 -11.25
N ASP A 77 -4.16 2.57 -12.31
CA ASP A 77 -4.06 3.85 -13.05
C ASP A 77 -5.41 4.39 -13.56
N ARG A 78 -6.43 3.53 -13.66
CA ARG A 78 -7.80 3.94 -14.01
C ARG A 78 -8.56 4.67 -12.90
N PHE A 79 -8.03 4.72 -11.67
CA PHE A 79 -8.69 5.35 -10.54
C PHE A 79 -8.37 6.85 -10.49
N PRO A 80 -9.34 7.75 -10.72
CA PRO A 80 -9.06 9.19 -10.87
C PRO A 80 -9.01 9.95 -9.53
N GLY A 81 -9.11 9.26 -8.39
CA GLY A 81 -9.27 9.92 -7.08
C GLY A 81 -7.98 10.43 -6.45
N ILE A 82 -6.83 10.09 -7.02
CA ILE A 82 -5.48 10.50 -6.61
C ILE A 82 -4.56 10.39 -7.83
N ALA A 83 -3.45 11.16 -7.87
CA ALA A 83 -2.44 10.91 -8.89
C ALA A 83 -1.81 9.52 -8.66
N ILE A 84 -1.62 8.76 -9.73
CA ILE A 84 -1.01 7.43 -9.68
C ILE A 84 0.23 7.44 -10.55
N GLU A 85 1.34 6.94 -10.01
CA GLU A 85 2.54 6.67 -10.78
C GLU A 85 2.88 5.19 -10.70
N VAL A 86 2.98 4.57 -11.87
CA VAL A 86 3.35 3.16 -11.96
C VAL A 86 4.86 3.04 -12.00
N VAL A 87 5.44 2.55 -10.91
CA VAL A 87 6.87 2.34 -10.78
C VAL A 87 7.27 1.02 -11.42
N GLN A 88 8.30 1.07 -12.27
CA GLN A 88 8.91 -0.13 -12.84
C GLN A 88 9.80 -0.80 -11.77
N PRO A 89 9.90 -2.14 -11.76
CA PRO A 89 10.91 -2.81 -10.97
C PRO A 89 12.28 -2.27 -11.34
N PHE A 90 13.15 -2.03 -10.35
CA PHE A 90 14.56 -1.80 -10.64
C PHE A 90 15.08 -2.99 -11.44
N PRO A 91 15.79 -2.77 -12.57
CA PRO A 91 16.43 -3.87 -13.28
C PRO A 91 17.36 -4.57 -12.31
N SER A 92 17.24 -5.90 -12.23
CA SER A 92 18.22 -6.72 -11.51
C SER A 92 19.62 -6.38 -12.04
N PRO A 93 20.62 -6.18 -11.18
CA PRO A 93 22.00 -6.06 -11.61
C PRO A 93 22.48 -7.30 -12.38
#